data_AF-A0ABC9WV56-F1
#
_entry.id   AF-A0ABC9WV56-F1
#
_cell.length_a   1.000
_cell.length_b   1.000
_cell.length_c   1.000
_cell.angle_alpha   90.00
_cell.angle_beta   90.00
_cell.angle_gamma   90.00
#
_symmetry.space_group_name_H-M   'P 1'
#
loop_
_entity.id
_entity.type
_entity.pdbx_description
1 polymer ?
#
loop_
_entity_poly.entity_id
_entity_poly.type
_entity_poly.pdbx_seq_one_letter_code
_entity_poly.pdbx_strand_id
1 'polypeptide(L)' 'MTQLPEVDALSSERTRSFISWLRDSRPLSPVLQVIKDENPAKTDFFQHLIEDRTEAAFSYYEFLLNIQQQICK' A
#
# COMPACT_ATOMS: atom_id res chain seq x y z
N MET A 1 -12.51 8.57 6.50
CA MET A 1 -13.11 7.43 7.20
C MET A 1 -11.97 6.63 7.82
N THR A 2 -11.76 6.78 9.13
CA THR A 2 -10.59 6.23 9.85
C THR A 2 -10.90 4.97 10.67
N GLN A 3 -12.16 4.56 10.69
CA GLN A 3 -12.63 3.35 11.35
C GLN A 3 -13.49 2.54 10.36
N LEU A 4 -13.34 1.22 10.41
CA LEU A 4 -14.20 0.32 9.65
C LEU A 4 -15.57 0.20 10.33
N PRO A 5 -16.65 0.17 9.55
CA PRO A 5 -17.98 -0.02 10.11
C PRO A 5 -18.13 -1.44 10.67
N GLU A 6 -18.83 -1.53 11.81
CA GLU A 6 -19.21 -2.79 12.43
C GLU A 6 -20.51 -3.28 11.82
N VAL A 7 -20.39 -4.11 10.78
CA VAL A 7 -21.53 -4.69 10.06
C VAL A 7 -21.67 -6.14 10.46
N ASP A 8 -22.90 -6.61 10.67
CA ASP A 8 -23.22 -8.02 10.88
C ASP A 8 -23.10 -8.81 9.57
N ALA A 9 -21.85 -8.98 9.15
CA ALA A 9 -21.46 -9.70 7.96
C ALA A 9 -20.10 -10.35 8.21
N LEU A 10 -19.98 -11.63 7.85
CA LEU A 10 -18.75 -12.42 8.05
C LEU A 10 -17.51 -11.75 7.42
N SER A 11 -17.67 -11.04 6.30
CA SER A 11 -16.59 -10.28 5.66
C SER A 11 -16.11 -9.11 6.52
N SER A 12 -17.02 -8.35 7.13
CA SER A 12 -16.68 -7.23 8.02
C SER A 12 -15.93 -7.72 9.26
N GLU A 13 -16.39 -8.81 9.88
CA GLU A 13 -15.70 -9.44 11.01
C GLU A 13 -14.28 -9.86 10.62
N ARG A 14 -14.12 -10.61 9.52
CA ARG A 14 -12.80 -11.06 9.04
C ARG A 14 -11.86 -9.90 8.73
N THR A 15 -12.34 -8.86 8.06
CA THR A 15 -11.52 -7.68 7.74
C THR A 15 -11.07 -6.95 9.00
N ARG A 16 -11.96 -6.76 10.00
CA ARG A 16 -11.59 -6.13 11.27
C ARG A 16 -10.58 -6.96 12.06
N SER A 17 -10.78 -8.27 12.15
CA SER A 17 -9.85 -9.19 12.82
C SER A 17 -8.46 -9.17 12.17
N PHE A 18 -8.39 -9.15 10.83
CA PHE A 18 -7.13 -9.04 10.11
C PHE A 18 -6.39 -7.73 10.41
N ILE A 19 -7.10 -6.60 10.42
CA ILE A 19 -6.51 -5.29 10.73
C ILE A 19 -6.07 -5.20 12.21
N SER A 20 -6.82 -5.80 13.13
CA SER A 20 -6.39 -5.88 14.55
C SER A 20 -5.09 -6.64 14.67
N TRP A 21 -4.99 -7.83 14.05
CA TRP A 21 -3.77 -8.63 14.05
C TRP A 21 -2.55 -7.86 13.49
N LEU A 22 -2.73 -7.09 12.41
CA LEU A 22 -1.68 -6.22 11.87
C LEU A 22 -1.26 -5.10 12.83
N ARG A 23 -2.17 -4.59 13.65
CA ARG A 23 -1.89 -3.53 14.63
C ARG A 23 -1.18 -4.08 15.85
N ASP A 24 -1.62 -5.23 16.36
CA ASP A 24 -1.10 -5.84 17.59
C ASP A 24 0.37 -6.28 17.44
N SER A 25 0.81 -6.51 16.20
CA SER A 25 2.21 -6.82 15.88
C SER A 25 3.14 -5.59 15.86
N ARG A 26 2.64 -4.38 16.08
CA ARG A 26 3.41 -3.13 15.97
C ARG A 26 3.35 -2.31 17.27
N PRO A 27 4.44 -1.62 17.66
CA PRO A 27 4.48 -0.81 18.88
C PRO A 27 3.68 0.49 18.78
N LEU A 28 3.37 0.95 17.56
CA LEU A 28 2.59 2.15 17.29
C LEU A 28 1.22 1.77 16.72
N SER A 29 0.22 2.63 16.92
CA SER A 29 -1.13 2.45 16.37
C SER A 29 -1.27 3.19 15.02
N PRO A 30 -1.16 2.51 13.86
CA PRO A 30 -1.25 3.17 12.56
C PRO A 30 -2.67 3.67 12.30
N VAL A 31 -2.77 4.81 11.60
CA VAL A 31 -4.07 5.37 11.17
C VAL A 31 -4.55 4.59 9.95
N LEU A 32 -5.80 4.12 9.98
CA LEU A 32 -6.44 3.50 8.83
C LEU A 32 -7.02 4.59 7.91
N GLN A 33 -6.78 4.48 6.61
CA GLN A 33 -7.37 5.35 5.60
C GLN A 33 -8.01 4.53 4.48
N VAL A 34 -9.30 4.74 4.25
CA VAL A 34 -10.02 4.15 3.11
C VAL A 34 -9.94 5.12 1.94
N ILE A 35 -9.28 4.69 0.86
CA ILE A 35 -9.06 5.48 -0.36
C ILE A 35 -9.92 4.88 -1.48
N LYS A 36 -10.72 5.73 -2.13
CA LYS A 36 -11.49 5.37 -3.33
C LYS A 36 -10.72 5.80 -4.57
N ASP A 37 -11.04 5.23 -5.73
CA ASP A 37 -10.32 5.55 -6.97
C ASP A 37 -10.37 7.03 -7.37
N GLU A 38 -11.50 7.69 -7.11
CA GLU A 38 -11.69 9.12 -7.43
C GLU A 38 -11.17 10.06 -6.33
N ASN A 39 -10.56 9.52 -5.26
CA ASN A 39 -10.09 10.32 -4.14
C ASN A 39 -8.73 10.96 -4.47
N PRO A 40 -8.52 12.27 -4.25
CA PRO A 40 -7.21 12.91 -4.48
C PRO A 40 -6.06 12.25 -3.70
N ALA A 41 -6.34 11.67 -2.53
CA ALA A 41 -5.36 10.93 -1.72
C ALA A 41 -4.88 9.61 -2.37
N LYS A 42 -5.43 9.21 -3.51
CA LYS A 42 -4.94 8.08 -4.31
C LYS A 42 -3.49 8.27 -4.73
N THR A 43 -3.08 9.51 -5.00
CA THR A 43 -1.70 9.84 -5.33
C THR A 43 -0.74 9.48 -4.19
N ASP A 44 -1.11 9.76 -2.93
CA ASP A 44 -0.33 9.36 -1.75
C ASP A 44 -0.19 7.84 -1.63
N PHE A 45 -1.25 7.09 -1.95
CA PHE A 45 -1.18 5.62 -2.00
C PHE A 45 -0.25 5.12 -3.10
N PHE A 46 -0.31 5.71 -4.30
CA PHE A 46 0.51 5.34 -5.45
C PHE A 46 2.00 5.59 -5.25
N GLN A 47 2.38 6.57 -4.44
CA GLN A 47 3.78 6.77 -4.06
C GLN A 47 4.39 5.56 -3.32
N HIS A 48 3.56 4.68 -2.75
CA HIS A 48 4.00 3.45 -2.08
C HIS A 48 4.06 2.23 -3.02
N LEU A 49 3.61 2.34 -4.26
CA LEU A 49 3.72 1.30 -5.29
C LEU A 49 5.12 1.33 -5.93
N ILE A 50 6.13 1.00 -5.13
CA ILE A 50 7.55 1.21 -5.45
C ILE A 50 8.07 0.40 -6.65
N GLU A 51 7.34 -0.62 -7.09
CA GLU A 51 7.73 -1.44 -8.24
C GLU A 51 7.26 -0.83 -9.57
N ASP A 52 6.28 0.07 -9.52
CA ASP A 52 5.75 0.76 -10.69
C ASP A 52 6.66 1.92 -11.10
N ARG A 53 6.58 2.29 -12.38
CA ARG A 53 7.25 3.50 -12.87
C ARG A 53 6.53 4.74 -12.33
N THR A 54 7.31 5.70 -11.84
CA THR A 54 6.80 7.03 -11.48
C THR A 54 7.42 8.09 -12.40
N GLU A 55 7.00 9.35 -12.27
CA GLU A 55 7.58 10.46 -13.06
C GLU A 55 9.10 10.64 -12.81
N ALA A 56 9.55 10.33 -11.59
CA ALA A 56 10.92 10.58 -11.15
C ALA A 56 11.74 9.29 -10.87
N ALA A 57 11.15 8.10 -10.99
CA ALA A 57 11.82 6.84 -10.68
C ALA A 57 11.51 5.73 -11.68
N PHE A 58 12.48 4.83 -11.85
CA PHE A 58 12.34 3.61 -12.62
C PHE A 58 11.32 2.67 -11.98
N SER A 59 10.61 1.92 -12.82
CA SER A 59 9.99 0.68 -12.38
C SER A 59 11.04 -0.34 -11.95
N TYR A 60 10.62 -1.36 -11.19
CA TYR A 60 11.48 -2.47 -10.81
C TYR A 60 12.17 -3.13 -12.00
N TYR A 61 11.44 -3.33 -13.10
CA TYR A 61 11.98 -3.89 -14.34
C TYR A 61 13.08 -3.01 -14.96
N GLU A 62 12.82 -1.71 -15.09
CA GLU A 62 13.80 -0.75 -15.63
C GLU A 62 15.04 -0.65 -14.73
N PHE A 63 14.86 -0.74 -13.42
CA PHE A 63 15.95 -0.75 -12.46
C PHE A 63 16.85 -1.98 -12.62
N LEU A 64 16.28 -3.19 -12.78
CA LEU A 64 17.06 -4.39 -13.05
C LEU A 64 17.79 -4.32 -14.38
N LEU A 65 17.15 -3.80 -15.43
CA LEU A 65 17.80 -3.59 -16.72
C LEU A 65 18.96 -2.59 -16.61
N ASN A 66 18.79 -1.51 -15.84
CA ASN A 66 19.84 -0.55 -15.58
C ASN A 66 21.04 -1.22 -14.89
N ILE A 67 20.81 -2.02 -13.86
CA ILE A 67 21.85 -2.80 -13.18
C ILE A 67 22.58 -3.70 -14.19
N GLN A 68 21.84 -4.46 -15.00
CA GLN A 68 22.42 -5.35 -16.00
C GLN A 68 23.33 -4.59 -16.98
N GLN A 69 22.89 -3.42 -17.46
CA GLN A 69 23.68 -2.59 -18.36
C GLN A 69 24.95 -2.03 -17.72
N GLN A 70 24.98 -1.80 -16.41
CA GLN A 70 26.18 -1.32 -15.71
C GLN A 70 27.15 -2.46 -15.40
N ILE A 71 26.66 -3.68 -15.18
CA ILE A 71 27.50 -4.87 -14.91
C ILE A 71 28.09 -5.46 -16.19
N CYS A 72 27.33 -5.46 -17.29
CA CYS A 72 27.76 -6.05 -18.57
C CYS A 72 28.53 -5.08 -19.48
N LYS A 73 28.84 -3.88 -19.01
CA LYS A 73 29.79 -2.95 -19.65
C LYS A 73 31.21 -3.24 -19.17
#